data_AF-A0A1H4XUX8-F1
#
_entry.id   AF-A0A1H4XUX8-F1
#
_cell.length_a   1.000
_cell.length_b   1.000
_cell.length_c   1.000
_cell.angle_alpha   90.00
_cell.angle_beta   90.00
_cell.angle_gamma   90.00
#
_symmetry.space_group_name_H-M   'P 1'
#
loop_
_entity.id
_entity.type
_entity.pdbx_description
1 polymer ?
#
loop_
_entity_poly.entity_id
_entity_poly.type
_entity_poly.pdbx_seq_one_letter_code
_entity_poly.pdbx_strand_id
1 'polypeptide(L)'
;MQRYHDPRIDPLPQRSAHLENEAARIEQATQAFLANGGKIEQIGYQMSDAPAVFVINAEKTPVYAHLFQAPAPTVVADEPQAEPVPDTASDLETKQAAQIMARAALGEPPKWIAKQLHMTEKRVRQLARDYHINFRAQR
;
A
#
# COMPACT_ATOMS: atom_id res chain seq x y z
N MET A 1 -15.58 15.83 24.36
CA MET A 1 -15.53 17.27 24.02
C MET A 1 -15.03 17.39 22.60
N GLN A 2 -15.92 17.50 21.61
CA GLN A 2 -15.55 17.79 20.22
C GLN A 2 -16.23 19.10 19.84
N ARG A 3 -15.47 20.20 19.84
CA ARG A 3 -15.88 21.47 19.23
C ARG A 3 -15.43 21.42 17.78
N TYR A 4 -16.22 20.78 16.92
CA TYR A 4 -16.01 20.92 15.48
C TYR A 4 -16.39 22.36 15.11
N HIS A 5 -15.43 23.11 14.57
CA HIS A 5 -15.73 24.41 13.96
C HIS A 5 -16.49 24.15 12.66
N ASP A 6 -17.76 24.56 12.62
CA ASP A 6 -18.54 24.59 11.40
C ASP A 6 -18.32 25.97 10.74
N PRO A 7 -17.64 26.05 9.58
CA PRO A 7 -17.35 27.32 8.92
C PRO A 7 -18.60 28.06 8.42
N ARG A 8 -19.79 27.44 8.47
CA ARG A 8 -21.09 28.09 8.19
C ARG A 8 -21.67 28.81 9.40
N ILE A 9 -21.30 28.38 10.61
CA ILE A 9 -21.86 28.87 11.88
C ILE A 9 -20.84 29.75 12.61
N ASP A 10 -19.55 29.50 12.42
CA ASP A 10 -18.43 30.24 12.98
C ASP A 10 -17.50 30.66 11.82
N PRO A 11 -17.88 31.69 11.04
CA PRO A 11 -17.01 32.18 9.99
C PRO A 11 -15.75 32.76 10.65
N LEU A 12 -14.59 32.15 10.38
CA LEU A 12 -13.31 32.70 10.82
C LEU A 12 -13.26 34.18 10.41
N PRO A 13 -12.85 35.09 11.32
CA PRO A 13 -12.75 36.50 10.99
C PRO A 13 -11.72 36.64 9.86
N GLN A 14 -12.22 36.84 8.63
CA GLN A 14 -11.39 36.93 7.43
C GLN A 14 -10.41 38.10 7.50
N ARG A 15 -10.71 39.10 8.35
CA ARG A 15 -9.88 40.25 8.66
C ARG A 15 -10.01 40.55 10.15
N SER A 16 -8.88 40.55 10.85
CA SER A 16 -8.76 41.01 12.22
C SER A 16 -7.47 41.82 12.32
N ALA A 17 -7.43 42.80 13.21
CA ALA A 17 -6.24 43.65 13.38
C ALA A 17 -4.98 42.81 13.68
N HIS A 18 -5.13 41.69 14.39
CA HIS A 18 -4.03 40.76 14.64
C HIS A 18 -3.50 40.11 13.34
N LEU A 19 -4.39 39.61 12.48
CA LEU A 19 -4.01 39.01 11.20
C LEU A 19 -3.37 40.03 10.25
N GLU A 20 -3.84 41.28 10.26
CA GLU A 20 -3.28 42.37 9.47
C GLU A 20 -1.86 42.73 9.94
N ASN A 21 -1.64 42.81 11.25
CA ASN A 21 -0.32 43.05 11.82
C ASN A 21 0.66 41.92 11.51
N GLU A 22 0.23 40.66 11.62
CA GLU A 22 1.05 39.51 11.27
C GLU A 22 1.36 39.47 9.76
N ALA A 23 0.40 39.79 8.90
CA ALA A 23 0.64 39.89 7.46
C ALA A 23 1.70 40.94 7.12
N ALA A 24 1.61 42.14 7.69
CA ALA A 24 2.59 43.21 7.49
C ALA A 24 4.00 42.82 7.98
N ARG A 25 4.09 42.12 9.12
CA ARG A 25 5.35 41.60 9.65
C ARG A 25 6.00 40.58 8.71
N ILE A 26 5.21 39.64 8.18
CA ILE A 26 5.69 38.63 7.23
C ILE A 26 6.17 39.29 5.94
N GLU A 27 5.45 40.29 5.44
CA GLU A 27 5.84 41.03 4.24
C GLU A 27 7.19 41.74 4.42
N GLN A 28 7.40 42.42 5.55
CA GLN A 28 8.70 43.05 5.84
C GLN A 28 9.83 42.03 5.94
N ALA A 29 9.60 40.89 6.60
CA ALA A 29 10.60 39.84 6.74
C ALA A 29 10.96 39.19 5.39
N THR A 30 9.98 38.96 4.53
CA THR A 30 10.21 38.40 3.19
C THR A 30 10.97 39.38 2.29
N GLN A 31 10.64 40.67 2.33
CA GLN A 31 11.40 41.70 1.60
C GLN A 31 12.86 41.77 2.07
N ALA A 32 13.11 41.74 3.38
CA ALA A 32 14.47 41.72 3.92
C ALA A 32 15.25 40.48 3.49
N PHE A 33 14.62 39.30 3.50
CA PHE A 33 15.24 38.06 3.05
C PHE A 33 15.63 38.11 1.56
N LEU A 34 14.73 38.62 0.71
CA LEU A 34 15.00 38.79 -0.72
C LEU A 34 16.10 39.83 -0.98
N ALA A 35 16.12 40.94 -0.24
CA ALA A 35 17.17 41.96 -0.33
C ALA A 35 18.55 41.42 0.05
N ASN A 36 18.62 40.47 0.99
CA ASN A 36 19.84 39.77 1.39
C ASN A 36 20.27 38.67 0.40
N GLY A 37 19.62 38.56 -0.77
CA GLY A 37 19.94 37.57 -1.80
C GLY A 37 19.29 36.20 -1.59
N GLY A 38 18.35 36.09 -0.66
CA GLY A 38 17.53 34.90 -0.47
C GLY A 38 16.67 34.60 -1.70
N LYS A 39 16.40 33.32 -1.95
CA LYS A 39 15.51 32.86 -3.03
C LYS A 39 14.33 32.12 -2.41
N ILE A 40 13.12 32.42 -2.87
CA ILE A 40 11.90 31.75 -2.45
C ILE A 40 11.44 30.85 -3.60
N GLU A 41 11.25 29.57 -3.32
CA GLU A 41 10.66 28.62 -4.25
C GLU A 41 9.15 28.55 -4.01
N GLN A 42 8.36 28.79 -5.04
CA GLN A 42 6.91 28.67 -4.96
C GLN A 42 6.52 27.19 -5.13
N ILE A 43 6.31 26.50 -4.02
CA ILE A 43 5.78 25.14 -4.03
C ILE A 43 4.25 25.24 -4.17
N GLY A 44 3.75 25.10 -5.39
CA GLY A 44 2.31 25.04 -5.66
C GLY A 44 1.75 23.68 -5.26
N TYR A 45 0.84 23.64 -4.28
CA TYR A 45 -0.14 22.56 -4.21
C TYR A 45 -1.31 22.94 -5.12
N GLN A 46 -1.43 22.27 -6.25
CA GLN A 46 -2.65 22.36 -7.05
C GLN A 46 -3.73 21.57 -6.31
N MET A 47 -4.76 22.25 -5.79
CA MET A 47 -5.95 21.56 -5.32
C MET A 47 -6.54 20.85 -6.53
N SER A 48 -6.40 19.53 -6.60
CA SER A 48 -7.13 18.74 -7.59
C SER A 48 -8.60 18.78 -7.20
N ASP A 49 -9.49 19.16 -8.13
CA ASP A 49 -10.95 19.09 -7.92
C ASP A 49 -11.44 17.65 -7.69
N ALA A 50 -10.63 16.66 -8.07
CA ALA A 50 -10.90 15.27 -7.75
C ALA A 50 -10.62 15.01 -6.26
N PRO A 51 -11.56 14.37 -5.52
CA PRO A 51 -11.28 13.94 -4.16
C PRO A 51 -10.07 13.00 -4.19
N ALA A 52 -8.98 13.40 -3.55
CA ALA A 52 -7.82 12.54 -3.41
C ALA A 52 -8.28 11.28 -2.65
N VAL A 53 -8.28 10.13 -3.35
CA VAL A 53 -8.60 8.86 -2.71
C VAL A 53 -7.47 8.59 -1.72
N PHE A 54 -7.74 8.81 -0.44
CA PHE A 54 -6.81 8.51 0.62
C PHE A 54 -6.71 6.99 0.78
N VAL A 55 -5.76 6.38 0.08
CA VAL A 55 -5.45 4.95 0.19
C VAL A 55 -4.32 4.79 1.21
N ILE A 56 -4.65 4.22 2.36
CA ILE A 56 -3.64 3.83 3.36
C ILE A 56 -2.88 2.63 2.79
N ASN A 57 -1.64 2.85 2.37
CA ASN A 57 -0.73 1.76 2.04
C ASN A 57 -0.12 1.22 3.34
N ALA A 58 -0.51 0.00 3.74
CA ALA A 58 -0.05 -0.64 4.98
C ALA A 58 1.49 -0.81 5.02
N GLU A 59 2.14 -1.02 3.88
CA GLU A 59 3.59 -1.23 3.82
C GLU A 59 4.38 0.07 4.06
N LYS A 60 3.81 1.21 3.67
CA LYS A 60 4.49 2.52 3.71
C LYS A 60 4.07 3.39 4.89
N THR A 61 2.97 3.05 5.54
CA THR A 61 2.43 3.86 6.63
C THR A 61 3.17 3.53 7.93
N PRO A 62 3.68 4.55 8.65
CA PRO A 62 4.59 4.34 9.78
C PRO A 62 3.93 3.57 10.92
N VAL A 63 2.60 3.62 11.02
CA VAL A 63 1.82 2.86 12.01
C VAL A 63 1.94 1.36 11.80
N TYR A 64 2.00 0.88 10.54
CA TYR A 64 2.01 -0.55 10.22
C TYR A 64 3.37 -1.08 9.72
N ALA A 65 4.35 -0.19 9.47
CA ALA A 65 5.66 -0.55 8.91
C ALA A 65 6.37 -1.67 9.69
N HIS A 66 6.22 -1.70 11.01
CA HIS A 66 6.84 -2.72 11.88
C HIS A 66 6.29 -4.14 11.66
N LEU A 67 5.08 -4.29 11.10
CA LEU A 67 4.50 -5.60 10.77
C LEU A 67 5.16 -6.26 9.55
N PHE A 68 5.78 -5.44 8.70
CA PHE A 68 6.46 -5.87 7.48
C PHE A 68 7.98 -5.86 7.61
N GLN A 69 8.50 -5.45 8.78
CA GLN A 69 9.92 -5.49 9.06
C GLN A 69 10.33 -6.94 9.30
N ALA A 70 11.12 -7.49 8.39
CA ALA A 70 11.71 -8.81 8.58
C ALA A 70 12.49 -8.83 9.90
N PRO A 71 12.36 -9.89 10.73
CA PRO A 71 13.11 -9.98 11.97
C PRO A 71 14.60 -9.85 11.66
N ALA A 72 15.28 -8.96 12.39
CA ALA A 72 16.70 -8.75 12.21
C ALA A 72 17.44 -10.09 12.31
N PRO A 73 18.39 -10.39 11.40
CA PRO A 73 19.16 -11.60 11.50
C PRO A 73 19.93 -11.57 12.82
N THR A 74 19.63 -12.52 13.70
CA THR A 74 20.49 -12.85 14.83
C THR A 74 21.87 -13.14 14.26
N VAL A 75 22.82 -12.24 14.53
CA VAL A 75 24.23 -12.42 14.21
C VAL A 75 24.75 -13.52 15.13
N VAL A 76 24.56 -14.77 14.71
CA VAL A 76 25.30 -15.90 15.25
C VAL A 76 26.56 -15.97 14.41
N ALA A 77 27.67 -15.57 15.01
CA ALA A 77 28.99 -15.83 14.49
C ALA A 77 29.21 -17.34 14.45
N ASP A 78 29.10 -17.93 13.27
CA ASP A 78 30.05 -18.89 12.70
C ASP A 78 29.53 -19.29 11.32
N GLU A 79 30.32 -19.06 10.28
CA GLU A 79 30.13 -19.76 9.01
C GLU A 79 30.40 -21.26 9.24
N PRO A 80 29.61 -22.17 8.65
CA PRO A 80 29.99 -22.60 7.31
C PRO A 80 28.81 -22.92 6.38
N GLN A 81 29.09 -22.72 5.09
CA GLN A 81 28.43 -23.30 3.92
C GLN A 81 27.07 -22.74 3.50
N ALA A 82 27.07 -22.31 2.23
CA ALA A 82 25.91 -21.97 1.45
C ALA A 82 24.94 -23.16 1.36
N GLU A 83 23.74 -22.99 1.90
CA GLU A 83 22.57 -23.77 1.52
C GLU A 83 21.58 -22.83 0.80
N PRO A 84 21.05 -23.22 -0.37
CA PRO A 84 20.07 -22.40 -1.07
C PRO A 84 18.79 -22.35 -0.24
N VAL A 85 18.39 -21.16 0.18
CA VAL A 85 17.11 -20.92 0.84
C VAL A 85 16.02 -21.39 -0.12
N PRO A 86 15.21 -22.42 0.20
CA PRO A 86 14.14 -22.83 -0.69
C PRO A 86 13.12 -21.70 -0.77
N ASP A 87 12.74 -21.36 -2.01
CA ASP A 87 11.69 -20.40 -2.32
C ASP A 87 10.37 -20.84 -1.67
N THR A 88 10.13 -20.43 -0.42
CA THR A 88 8.92 -20.78 0.35
C THR A 88 7.61 -20.40 -0.37
N ALA A 89 7.67 -19.43 -1.29
CA ALA A 89 6.56 -19.08 -2.18
C ALA A 89 6.24 -20.20 -3.18
N SER A 90 7.27 -20.88 -3.72
CA SER A 90 7.11 -22.02 -4.62
C SER A 90 6.50 -23.23 -3.91
N ASP A 91 6.80 -23.43 -2.63
CA ASP A 91 6.24 -24.54 -1.84
C ASP A 91 4.73 -24.43 -1.67
N LEU A 92 4.23 -23.21 -1.47
CA LEU A 92 2.80 -22.96 -1.32
C LEU A 92 2.06 -23.14 -2.65
N GLU A 93 2.64 -22.67 -3.75
CA GLU A 93 2.08 -22.89 -5.09
C GLU A 93 2.07 -24.36 -5.48
N THR A 94 3.14 -25.10 -5.15
CA THR A 94 3.25 -26.54 -5.40
C THR A 94 2.18 -27.32 -4.61
N LYS A 95 1.94 -26.95 -3.35
CA LYS A 95 0.87 -27.53 -2.52
C LYS A 95 -0.51 -27.24 -3.10
N GLN A 96 -0.75 -26.02 -3.59
CA GLN A 96 -2.02 -25.66 -4.24
C GLN A 96 -2.21 -26.42 -5.57
N ALA A 97 -1.17 -26.54 -6.39
CA ALA A 97 -1.20 -27.31 -7.62
C ALA A 97 -1.49 -28.80 -7.35
N ALA A 98 -0.90 -29.40 -6.32
CA ALA A 98 -1.18 -30.77 -5.91
C ALA A 98 -2.66 -30.97 -5.50
N GLN A 99 -3.25 -30.01 -4.79
CA GLN A 99 -4.67 -30.05 -4.43
C GLN A 99 -5.59 -29.93 -5.66
N ILE A 100 -5.24 -29.05 -6.61
CA ILE A 100 -5.96 -28.91 -7.88
C ILE A 100 -5.85 -30.20 -8.69
N MET A 101 -4.67 -30.83 -8.74
CA MET A 101 -4.43 -32.09 -9.44
C MET A 101 -5.28 -33.23 -8.86
N ALA A 102 -5.30 -33.38 -7.54
CA ALA A 102 -6.10 -34.41 -6.88
C ALA A 102 -7.60 -34.27 -7.22
N ARG A 103 -8.12 -33.04 -7.21
CA ARG A 103 -9.52 -32.74 -7.52
C ARG A 103 -9.86 -32.84 -9.00
N ALA A 104 -8.94 -32.44 -9.87
CA ALA A 104 -9.07 -32.65 -11.31
C ALA A 104 -9.13 -34.14 -11.66
N ALA A 105 -8.36 -34.98 -10.95
CA ALA A 105 -8.41 -36.44 -11.09
C ALA A 105 -9.74 -37.03 -10.62
N LEU A 106 -10.37 -36.43 -9.61
CA LEU A 106 -11.74 -36.77 -9.18
C LEU A 106 -12.82 -36.33 -10.18
N GLY A 107 -12.45 -35.60 -11.25
CA GLY A 107 -13.36 -35.20 -12.32
C GLY A 107 -14.12 -33.90 -12.06
N GLU A 108 -13.70 -33.13 -11.06
CA GLU A 108 -14.35 -31.87 -10.70
C GLU A 108 -14.03 -30.77 -11.73
N PRO A 109 -15.00 -29.92 -12.10
CA PRO A 109 -14.75 -28.84 -13.04
C PRO A 109 -13.97 -27.69 -12.37
N PRO A 110 -13.15 -26.92 -13.13
CA PRO A 110 -12.30 -25.85 -12.60
C PRO A 110 -13.06 -24.81 -11.75
N LYS A 111 -14.30 -24.49 -12.12
CA LYS A 111 -15.16 -23.54 -11.41
C LYS A 111 -15.54 -24.02 -10.01
N TRP A 112 -15.73 -25.33 -9.82
CA TRP A 112 -16.07 -25.91 -8.53
C TRP A 112 -14.85 -25.98 -7.61
N ILE A 113 -13.70 -26.37 -8.16
CA ILE A 113 -12.41 -26.38 -7.45
C ILE A 113 -12.06 -24.98 -6.95
N ALA A 114 -12.27 -23.95 -7.78
CA ALA A 114 -12.05 -22.55 -7.42
C ALA A 114 -12.86 -22.14 -6.18
N LYS A 115 -14.15 -22.51 -6.14
CA LYS A 115 -15.03 -22.22 -5.00
C LYS A 115 -14.56 -22.90 -3.72
N GLN A 116 -14.09 -24.15 -3.81
CA GLN A 116 -13.65 -24.90 -2.65
C GLN A 116 -12.26 -24.51 -2.12
N LEU A 117 -11.36 -24.06 -2.99
CA LEU A 117 -10.02 -23.61 -2.60
C LEU A 117 -9.96 -22.10 -2.32
N HIS A 118 -11.12 -21.41 -2.28
CA HIS A 118 -11.24 -19.97 -2.08
C HIS A 118 -10.33 -19.14 -2.99
N MET A 119 -10.17 -19.58 -4.24
CA MET A 119 -9.35 -18.91 -5.24
C MET A 119 -10.17 -18.59 -6.49
N THR A 120 -9.67 -17.69 -7.33
CA THR A 120 -10.35 -17.35 -8.59
C THR A 120 -10.19 -18.47 -9.61
N GLU A 121 -11.19 -18.65 -10.48
CA GLU A 121 -11.13 -19.64 -11.57
C GLU A 121 -9.94 -19.38 -12.50
N LYS A 122 -9.60 -18.11 -12.73
CA LYS A 122 -8.42 -17.69 -13.48
C LYS A 122 -7.14 -18.27 -12.86
N ARG A 123 -6.99 -18.21 -11.53
CA ARG A 123 -5.82 -18.73 -10.82
C ARG A 123 -5.73 -20.25 -10.89
N VAL A 124 -6.85 -20.98 -10.75
CA VAL A 124 -6.90 -22.44 -10.94
C VAL A 124 -6.44 -22.84 -12.34
N ARG A 125 -6.95 -22.16 -13.37
CA ARG A 125 -6.57 -22.43 -14.77
C ARG A 125 -5.11 -22.09 -15.06
N GLN A 126 -4.58 -21.05 -14.42
CA GLN A 126 -3.18 -20.68 -14.55
C GLN A 126 -2.28 -21.76 -13.93
N LEU A 127 -2.53 -22.15 -12.69
CA LEU A 127 -1.79 -23.24 -12.03
C LEU A 127 -1.91 -24.55 -12.80
N ALA A 128 -3.09 -24.86 -13.36
CA ALA A 128 -3.24 -26.05 -14.19
C ALA A 128 -2.43 -25.99 -15.49
N ARG A 129 -2.20 -24.81 -16.08
CA ARG A 129 -1.32 -24.65 -17.24
C ARG A 129 0.15 -24.80 -16.83
N ASP A 130 0.55 -24.11 -15.77
CA ASP A 130 1.93 -24.05 -15.29
C ASP A 130 2.42 -25.44 -14.82
N TYR A 131 1.52 -26.24 -14.24
CA TYR A 131 1.82 -27.60 -13.74
C TYR A 131 1.24 -28.72 -14.63
N HIS A 132 0.82 -28.41 -15.86
CA HIS A 132 0.30 -29.38 -16.84
C HIS A 132 -0.81 -30.32 -16.33
N ILE A 133 -1.74 -29.79 -15.53
CA ILE A 133 -2.88 -30.53 -14.98
C ILE A 133 -4.02 -30.53 -15.99
N ASN A 134 -4.49 -31.72 -16.37
CA ASN A 134 -5.60 -31.90 -17.28
C ASN A 134 -6.93 -32.05 -16.53
N PHE A 135 -7.95 -31.29 -16.94
CA PHE A 135 -9.31 -31.45 -16.43
C PHE A 135 -10.13 -32.34 -17.35
N ARG A 136 -10.81 -33.32 -16.77
CA ARG A 136 -11.71 -34.21 -17.51
C ARG A 136 -13.06 -33.55 -17.84
N ALA A 137 -13.54 -32.66 -16.98
CA ALA A 137 -14.76 -31.89 -17.15
C ALA A 137 -14.42 -30.40 -17.29
N GLN A 138 -14.81 -29.78 -18.41
CA GLN A 138 -14.39 -28.41 -18.76
C GLN A 138 -15.50 -27.35 -18.67
N ARG A 139 -16.65 -27.66 -18.05
CA ARG A 139 -17.84 -26.78 -18.01
C ARG A 139 -18.30 -26.46 -16.59
#